data_AF-A0A350DLW7-F1
#
_entry.id   AF-A0A350DLW7-F1
#
_cell.length_a   1.000
_cell.length_b   1.000
_cell.length_c   1.000
_cell.angle_alpha   90.00
_cell.angle_beta   90.00
_cell.angle_gamma   90.00
#
_symmetry.space_group_name_H-M   'P 1'
#
loop_
_entity.id
_entity.type
_entity.pdbx_description
1 polymer ?
#
loop_
_entity_poly.entity_id
_entity_poly.type
_entity_poly.pdbx_seq_one_letter_code
_entity_poly.pdbx_strand_id
1 'polypeptide(L)'
;ISPQLVGMGLLDLIPEADIIAAADPDDNNQDGISGRVHWVQDGKQRRIGRFGWKAINSSLRTQNANAMSQDMGLTTSVFMDPNCTANQPICWTAPNGVTPEVSDSSLDAVTDFMAALAVPERRVADLSTFNKGAQLFTQVGCASCHTPKQKMGASGRFPLLAQQTIYPYTDLLLHDMGKGLDDGVKEKNAESYEWRTPPLWGIGIVARDQEARFLHDGRASSLTEAILWHGGEAESTKTRFRQLPTTQQQTLLSFLNGI
;
A
#
# COMPACT_ATOMS: atom_id res chain seq x y z
N ILE A 1 10.69 4.32 4.92
CA ILE A 1 10.48 4.89 3.56
C ILE A 1 9.02 5.31 3.42
N SER A 2 8.68 6.35 2.65
CA SER A 2 7.27 6.72 2.39
C SER A 2 6.69 5.93 1.19
N PRO A 3 5.41 5.53 1.22
CA PRO A 3 4.75 4.94 0.05
C PRO A 3 4.61 5.92 -1.12
N GLN A 4 4.46 5.39 -2.33
CA GLN A 4 4.14 6.22 -3.51
C GLN A 4 2.75 6.86 -3.39
N LEU A 5 2.65 8.11 -3.84
CA LEU A 5 1.42 8.91 -3.76
C LEU A 5 0.54 8.85 -5.03
N VAL A 6 1.03 8.25 -6.11
CA VAL A 6 0.29 8.18 -7.38
C VAL A 6 -0.85 7.15 -7.30
N GLY A 7 -1.99 7.49 -7.91
CA GLY A 7 -3.15 6.60 -8.01
C GLY A 7 -3.90 6.35 -6.71
N MET A 8 -3.61 7.09 -5.62
CA MET A 8 -4.28 6.87 -4.34
C MET A 8 -5.80 7.08 -4.41
N GLY A 9 -6.27 8.04 -5.21
CA GLY A 9 -7.71 8.24 -5.43
C GLY A 9 -8.39 7.04 -6.10
N LEU A 10 -7.68 6.29 -6.93
CA LEU A 10 -8.19 5.04 -7.52
C LEU A 10 -8.28 3.94 -6.45
N LEU A 11 -7.26 3.80 -5.60
CA LEU A 11 -7.25 2.81 -4.51
C LEU A 11 -8.34 3.07 -3.47
N ASP A 12 -8.64 4.35 -3.20
CA ASP A 12 -9.72 4.76 -2.29
C ASP A 12 -11.10 4.30 -2.80
N LEU A 13 -11.24 4.12 -4.11
CA LEU A 13 -12.47 3.72 -4.78
C LEU A 13 -12.61 2.21 -5.02
N ILE A 14 -11.65 1.38 -4.62
CA ILE A 14 -11.82 -0.08 -4.67
C ILE A 14 -12.97 -0.47 -3.72
N PRO A 15 -14.04 -1.16 -4.16
CA PRO A 15 -15.15 -1.52 -3.29
C PRO A 15 -14.70 -2.33 -2.07
N GLU A 16 -15.26 -2.04 -0.89
CA GLU A 16 -14.96 -2.81 0.33
C GLU A 16 -15.31 -4.29 0.17
N ALA A 17 -16.41 -4.60 -0.52
CA ALA A 17 -16.83 -5.97 -0.80
C ALA A 17 -15.79 -6.76 -1.60
N ASP A 18 -15.08 -6.10 -2.53
CA ASP A 18 -14.06 -6.76 -3.36
C ASP A 18 -12.81 -7.09 -2.52
N ILE A 19 -12.42 -6.19 -1.59
CA ILE A 19 -11.32 -6.44 -0.64
C ILE A 19 -11.70 -7.58 0.32
N ILE A 20 -12.93 -7.58 0.85
CA ILE A 20 -13.42 -8.66 1.73
C ILE A 20 -13.43 -10.00 0.99
N ALA A 21 -13.88 -10.02 -0.26
CA ALA A 21 -13.96 -11.23 -1.06
C ALA A 21 -12.58 -11.80 -1.44
N ALA A 22 -11.54 -10.97 -1.46
CA ALA A 22 -10.17 -11.40 -1.70
C ALA A 22 -9.47 -11.98 -0.45
N ALA A 23 -10.00 -11.74 0.74
CA ALA A 23 -9.40 -12.20 1.98
C ALA A 23 -9.63 -13.70 2.21
N ASP A 24 -8.57 -14.39 2.65
CA ASP A 24 -8.60 -15.80 3.05
C ASP A 24 -7.85 -15.99 4.37
N PRO A 25 -8.31 -15.40 5.49
CA PRO A 25 -7.58 -15.39 6.76
C PRO A 25 -7.34 -16.78 7.36
N ASP A 26 -8.09 -17.80 6.92
CA ASP A 26 -8.02 -19.17 7.42
C ASP A 26 -7.29 -20.11 6.43
N ASP A 27 -6.68 -19.58 5.35
CA ASP A 27 -6.00 -20.34 4.29
C ASP A 27 -6.86 -21.52 3.80
N ASN A 28 -8.13 -21.25 3.47
CA ASN A 28 -9.12 -22.26 3.09
C ASN A 28 -8.73 -22.97 1.78
N ASN A 29 -7.97 -22.28 0.92
CA ASN A 29 -7.47 -22.85 -0.33
C ASN A 29 -6.16 -23.64 -0.16
N GLN A 30 -5.54 -23.61 1.03
CA GLN A 30 -4.31 -24.31 1.39
C GLN A 30 -3.10 -23.97 0.49
N ASP A 31 -3.03 -22.73 0.01
CA ASP A 31 -1.89 -22.23 -0.75
C ASP A 31 -0.78 -21.62 0.13
N GLY A 32 -1.06 -21.50 1.44
CA GLY A 32 -0.14 -20.99 2.46
C GLY A 32 -0.17 -19.46 2.60
N ILE A 33 -1.16 -18.79 2.01
CA ILE A 33 -1.34 -17.34 2.05
C ILE A 33 -2.64 -17.02 2.80
N SER A 34 -2.53 -16.37 3.95
CA SER A 34 -3.64 -16.06 4.85
C SER A 34 -4.02 -14.57 4.85
N GLY A 35 -4.03 -13.95 3.66
CA GLY A 35 -4.29 -12.53 3.49
C GLY A 35 -5.59 -12.09 4.16
N ARG A 36 -5.54 -11.04 4.99
CA ARG A 36 -6.70 -10.60 5.77
C ARG A 36 -6.98 -9.10 5.72
N VAL A 37 -8.25 -8.75 5.89
CA VAL A 37 -8.68 -7.36 6.02
C VAL A 37 -8.18 -6.76 7.33
N HIS A 38 -7.63 -5.54 7.28
CA HIS A 38 -7.46 -4.73 8.48
C HIS A 38 -8.75 -3.95 8.75
N TRP A 39 -9.38 -4.22 9.89
CA TRP A 39 -10.53 -3.44 10.35
C TRP A 39 -10.08 -2.30 11.26
N VAL A 40 -10.42 -1.07 10.90
CA VAL A 40 -10.06 0.13 11.66
C VAL A 40 -11.31 0.83 12.16
N GLN A 41 -11.18 1.52 13.30
CA GLN A 41 -12.19 2.47 13.76
C GLN A 41 -11.94 3.81 13.07
N ASP A 42 -12.98 4.33 12.41
CA ASP A 42 -13.03 5.63 11.75
C ASP A 42 -14.22 6.41 12.32
N GLY A 43 -13.93 7.27 13.29
CA GLY A 43 -14.94 7.86 14.16
C GLY A 43 -15.74 6.79 14.92
N LYS A 44 -17.05 6.73 14.69
CA LYS A 44 -17.94 5.72 15.30
C LYS A 44 -18.18 4.50 14.42
N GLN A 45 -17.58 4.46 13.22
CA GLN A 45 -17.80 3.40 12.26
C GLN A 45 -16.58 2.50 12.15
N ARG A 46 -16.82 1.20 12.09
CA ARG A 46 -15.79 0.22 11.73
C ARG A 46 -15.71 0.17 10.20
N ARG A 47 -14.51 0.39 9.65
CA ARG A 47 -14.24 0.41 8.20
C ARG A 47 -13.02 -0.43 7.85
N ILE A 48 -12.85 -0.71 6.56
CA ILE A 48 -11.63 -1.34 6.05
C ILE A 48 -10.50 -0.33 6.01
N GLY A 49 -9.35 -0.72 6.53
CA GLY A 49 -8.10 -0.01 6.40
C GLY A 49 -7.49 -0.21 5.01
N ARG A 50 -6.97 0.87 4.42
CA ARG A 50 -6.49 0.90 3.01
C ARG A 50 -5.11 1.51 2.85
N PHE A 51 -4.79 2.51 3.67
CA PHE A 51 -3.60 3.35 3.50
C PHE A 51 -2.63 3.23 4.67
N GLY A 52 -1.37 3.59 4.41
CA GLY A 52 -0.24 3.32 5.29
C GLY A 52 0.38 1.94 5.03
N TRP A 53 1.46 1.66 5.76
CA TRP A 53 2.20 0.40 5.65
C TRP A 53 1.41 -0.80 6.18
N LYS A 54 0.66 -0.60 7.27
CA LYS A 54 -0.20 -1.62 7.87
C LYS A 54 -1.68 -1.30 7.69
N ALA A 55 -2.08 -0.57 6.65
CA ALA A 55 -3.49 -0.29 6.34
C ALA A 55 -4.26 0.40 7.50
N ILE A 56 -3.66 1.33 8.25
CA ILE A 56 -4.28 1.90 9.47
C ILE A 56 -5.32 2.99 9.20
N ASN A 57 -5.39 3.51 7.96
CA ASN A 57 -6.30 4.59 7.56
C ASN A 57 -7.32 4.08 6.53
N SER A 58 -8.59 4.38 6.76
CA SER A 58 -9.75 3.87 6.00
C SER A 58 -10.04 4.59 4.69
N SER A 59 -9.60 5.83 4.56
CA SER A 59 -9.83 6.67 3.39
C SER A 59 -8.63 7.55 3.09
N LEU A 60 -8.54 8.08 1.87
CA LEU A 60 -7.48 9.03 1.50
C LEU A 60 -7.52 10.29 2.37
N ARG A 61 -8.73 10.76 2.71
CA ARG A 61 -8.90 11.92 3.61
C ARG A 61 -8.34 11.64 5.01
N THR A 62 -8.64 10.47 5.57
CA THR A 62 -8.12 10.05 6.89
C THR A 62 -6.60 9.86 6.83
N GLN A 63 -6.04 9.32 5.74
CA GLN A 63 -4.60 9.21 5.55
C GLN A 63 -3.91 10.57 5.53
N ASN A 64 -4.46 11.56 4.81
CA ASN A 64 -3.91 12.91 4.76
C ASN A 64 -3.98 13.60 6.13
N ALA A 65 -5.12 13.48 6.82
CA ALA A 65 -5.27 14.02 8.16
C ALA A 65 -4.32 13.34 9.17
N ASN A 66 -4.08 12.04 9.02
CA ASN A 66 -3.17 11.29 9.86
C ASN A 66 -1.72 11.74 9.64
N ALA A 67 -1.28 11.95 8.39
CA ALA A 67 0.04 12.51 8.10
C ALA A 67 0.21 13.94 8.65
N MET A 68 -0.82 14.79 8.50
CA MET A 68 -0.81 16.13 9.10
C MET A 68 -0.64 16.08 10.62
N SER A 69 -1.33 15.16 11.31
CA SER A 69 -1.24 15.02 12.77
C SER A 69 0.07 14.38 13.23
N GLN A 70 0.44 13.25 12.63
CA GLN A 70 1.54 12.40 13.12
C GLN A 70 2.91 12.87 12.63
N ASP A 71 3.00 13.36 11.41
CA ASP A 71 4.27 13.76 10.79
C ASP A 71 4.52 15.27 10.91
N MET A 72 3.46 16.08 10.76
CA MET A 72 3.57 17.55 10.74
C MET A 72 3.16 18.20 12.07
N GLY A 73 2.52 17.47 12.99
CA GLY A 73 2.05 18.00 14.27
C GLY A 73 0.83 18.92 14.18
N LEU A 74 0.08 18.89 13.08
CA LEU A 74 -1.06 19.75 12.81
C LEU A 74 -2.39 19.10 13.20
N THR A 75 -3.26 19.86 13.84
CA THR A 75 -4.63 19.42 14.15
C THR A 75 -5.58 19.58 12.96
N THR A 76 -6.54 18.67 12.82
CA THR A 76 -7.59 18.66 11.79
C THR A 76 -8.94 18.34 12.43
N SER A 77 -10.04 18.44 11.68
CA SER A 77 -11.35 17.96 12.13
C SER A 77 -11.40 16.44 12.42
N VAL A 78 -10.47 15.66 11.86
CA VAL A 78 -10.36 14.21 12.05
C VAL A 78 -9.52 13.87 13.28
N PHE A 79 -8.45 14.63 13.52
CA PHE A 79 -7.54 14.49 14.66
C PHE A 79 -7.42 15.84 15.36
N MET A 80 -8.32 16.08 16.33
CA MET A 80 -8.48 17.39 16.99
C MET A 80 -7.44 17.65 18.07
N ASP A 81 -6.96 16.59 18.71
CA ASP A 81 -5.98 16.67 19.78
C ASP A 81 -4.56 16.75 19.21
N PRO A 82 -3.66 17.52 19.84
CA PRO A 82 -2.26 17.50 19.48
C PRO A 82 -1.67 16.11 19.72
N ASN A 83 -0.69 15.72 18.91
CA ASN A 83 -0.05 14.40 18.99
C ASN A 83 0.96 14.31 20.15
N CYS A 84 0.49 14.53 21.37
CA CYS A 84 1.29 14.55 22.58
C CYS A 84 1.09 13.25 23.38
N THR A 85 2.18 12.66 23.88
CA THR A 85 2.09 11.51 24.79
C THR A 85 1.84 11.96 26.24
N ALA A 86 1.44 11.02 27.11
CA ALA A 86 1.31 11.28 28.54
C ALA A 86 2.63 11.77 29.20
N ASN A 87 3.77 11.43 28.59
CA ASN A 87 5.10 11.84 29.05
C ASN A 87 5.52 13.24 28.54
N GLN A 88 4.65 13.92 27.77
CA GLN A 88 4.91 15.25 27.21
C GLN A 88 3.85 16.26 27.68
N PRO A 89 3.72 16.52 28.99
CA PRO A 89 2.66 17.40 29.53
C PRO A 89 2.74 18.83 28.98
N ILE A 90 3.94 19.36 28.72
CA ILE A 90 4.15 20.71 28.17
C ILE A 90 3.60 20.83 26.74
N CYS A 91 3.60 19.74 25.96
CA CYS A 91 3.08 19.71 24.59
C CYS A 91 1.58 20.07 24.54
N TRP A 92 0.80 19.62 25.54
CA TRP A 92 -0.63 19.90 25.64
C TRP A 92 -0.97 21.37 25.92
N THR A 93 -0.04 22.10 26.53
CA THR A 93 -0.21 23.52 26.89
C THR A 93 0.60 24.47 26.01
N ALA A 94 1.35 23.92 25.04
CA ALA A 94 2.13 24.74 24.12
C ALA A 94 1.20 25.63 23.29
N PRO A 95 1.60 26.87 22.96
CA PRO A 95 0.82 27.72 22.06
C PRO A 95 0.59 27.01 20.72
N ASN A 96 -0.66 26.98 20.26
CA ASN A 96 -1.03 26.51 18.93
C ASN A 96 -1.64 27.68 18.12
N GLY A 97 -1.83 27.49 16.82
CA GLY A 97 -2.38 28.53 15.95
C GLY A 97 -3.88 28.79 16.23
N VAL A 98 -4.71 27.91 15.71
CA VAL A 98 -6.17 27.86 15.91
C VAL A 98 -6.60 26.40 16.03
N THR A 99 -7.79 26.11 16.56
CA THR A 99 -8.25 24.71 16.70
C THR A 99 -9.49 24.45 15.82
N PRO A 100 -9.41 23.53 14.84
CA PRO A 100 -8.20 22.88 14.33
C PRO A 100 -7.31 23.85 13.52
N GLU A 101 -6.02 23.54 13.40
CA GLU A 101 -5.05 24.36 12.67
C GLU A 101 -5.24 24.26 11.16
N VAL A 102 -5.67 23.10 10.68
CA VAL A 102 -6.01 22.85 9.28
C VAL A 102 -7.52 22.83 9.12
N SER A 103 -8.03 23.77 8.32
CA SER A 103 -9.46 23.83 7.98
C SER A 103 -9.90 22.65 7.12
N ASP A 104 -11.19 22.31 7.17
CA ASP A 104 -11.75 21.25 6.33
C ASP A 104 -11.55 21.50 4.83
N SER A 105 -11.65 22.76 4.38
CA SER A 105 -11.43 23.12 2.98
C SER A 105 -9.98 22.91 2.56
N SER A 106 -9.01 23.19 3.44
CA SER A 106 -7.59 22.91 3.17
C SER A 106 -7.31 21.40 3.12
N LEU A 107 -7.85 20.62 4.07
CA LEU A 107 -7.72 19.17 4.08
C LEU A 107 -8.37 18.53 2.85
N ASP A 108 -9.54 19.01 2.46
CA ASP A 108 -10.24 18.55 1.26
C ASP A 108 -9.49 18.92 -0.01
N ALA A 109 -8.90 20.12 -0.11
CA ALA A 109 -8.09 20.52 -1.26
C ALA A 109 -6.84 19.63 -1.44
N VAL A 110 -6.14 19.30 -0.35
CA VAL A 110 -5.03 18.34 -0.38
C VAL A 110 -5.52 16.95 -0.79
N THR A 111 -6.67 16.52 -0.27
CA THR A 111 -7.27 15.23 -0.62
C THR A 111 -7.67 15.15 -2.08
N ASP A 112 -8.26 16.20 -2.64
CA ASP A 112 -8.64 16.26 -4.05
C ASP A 112 -7.41 16.27 -4.96
N PHE A 113 -6.35 17.01 -4.59
CA PHE A 113 -5.08 16.98 -5.31
C PHE A 113 -4.49 15.57 -5.34
N MET A 114 -4.40 14.91 -4.17
CA MET A 114 -3.87 13.54 -4.06
C MET A 114 -4.74 12.52 -4.80
N ALA A 115 -6.06 12.71 -4.80
CA ALA A 115 -6.98 11.86 -5.55
C ALA A 115 -6.76 11.99 -7.07
N ALA A 116 -6.40 13.18 -7.54
CA ALA A 116 -6.16 13.49 -8.93
C ALA A 116 -4.75 13.13 -9.44
N LEU A 117 -3.82 12.73 -8.56
CA LEU A 117 -2.48 12.29 -8.97
C LEU A 117 -2.57 10.97 -9.75
N ALA A 118 -2.48 11.08 -11.07
CA ALA A 118 -2.59 9.95 -11.98
C ALA A 118 -1.42 8.97 -11.83
N VAL A 119 -1.70 7.70 -12.15
CA VAL A 119 -0.68 6.65 -12.27
C VAL A 119 0.12 6.88 -13.55
N PRO A 120 1.47 6.86 -13.49
CA PRO A 120 2.29 6.94 -14.69
C PRO A 120 2.00 5.83 -15.70
N GLU A 121 2.15 6.13 -16.98
CA GLU A 121 2.01 5.13 -18.04
C GLU A 121 3.10 4.04 -17.92
N ARG A 122 2.70 2.79 -18.21
CA ARG A 122 3.60 1.64 -18.29
C ARG A 122 4.67 1.85 -19.36
N ARG A 123 5.87 1.35 -19.10
CA ARG A 123 7.03 1.52 -19.99
C ARG A 123 7.37 0.20 -20.64
N VAL A 124 6.58 -0.16 -21.65
CA VAL A 124 6.70 -1.44 -22.36
C VAL A 124 7.55 -1.26 -23.61
N ALA A 125 8.81 -1.70 -23.57
CA ALA A 125 9.71 -1.66 -24.73
C ALA A 125 9.40 -2.77 -25.74
N ASP A 126 9.15 -3.99 -25.25
CA ASP A 126 8.76 -5.14 -26.07
C ASP A 126 7.57 -5.85 -25.41
N LEU A 127 6.45 -5.89 -26.14
CA LEU A 127 5.18 -6.44 -25.62
C LEU A 127 5.26 -7.95 -25.38
N SER A 128 6.02 -8.67 -26.20
CA SER A 128 6.20 -10.12 -26.05
C SER A 128 6.91 -10.46 -24.75
N THR A 129 8.01 -9.78 -24.46
CA THR A 129 8.78 -9.93 -23.22
C THR A 129 7.98 -9.47 -22.00
N PHE A 130 7.26 -8.35 -22.11
CA PHE A 130 6.40 -7.86 -21.02
C PHE A 130 5.32 -8.88 -20.66
N ASN A 131 4.63 -9.45 -21.66
CA ASN A 131 3.59 -10.45 -21.43
C ASN A 131 4.16 -11.74 -20.84
N LYS A 132 5.34 -12.19 -21.28
CA LYS A 132 6.04 -13.33 -20.67
C LYS A 132 6.43 -13.05 -19.22
N GLY A 133 6.88 -11.85 -18.91
CA GLY A 133 7.21 -11.45 -17.54
C GLY A 133 5.97 -11.40 -16.63
N ALA A 134 4.84 -10.90 -17.15
CA ALA A 134 3.56 -10.96 -16.44
C ALA A 134 3.10 -12.40 -16.18
N GLN A 135 3.30 -13.31 -17.14
CA GLN A 135 3.01 -14.74 -16.96
C GLN A 135 3.91 -15.36 -15.88
N LEU A 136 5.22 -15.05 -15.89
CA LEU A 136 6.16 -15.51 -14.87
C LEU A 136 5.81 -14.96 -13.49
N PHE A 137 5.38 -13.70 -13.39
CA PHE A 137 4.91 -13.09 -12.14
C PHE A 137 3.76 -13.89 -11.51
N THR A 138 2.77 -14.29 -12.33
CA THR A 138 1.69 -15.17 -11.87
C THR A 138 2.19 -16.58 -11.56
N GLN A 139 3.00 -17.19 -12.42
CA GLN A 139 3.49 -18.57 -12.27
C GLN A 139 4.35 -18.76 -11.01
N VAL A 140 5.15 -17.76 -10.65
CA VAL A 140 5.96 -17.76 -9.42
C VAL A 140 5.09 -17.57 -8.17
N GLY A 141 3.85 -17.09 -8.31
CA GLY A 141 2.92 -16.84 -7.20
C GLY A 141 2.98 -15.42 -6.64
N CYS A 142 3.63 -14.47 -7.32
CA CYS A 142 3.63 -13.07 -6.88
C CYS A 142 2.21 -12.48 -6.92
N ALA A 143 1.43 -12.89 -7.91
CA ALA A 143 0.06 -12.40 -8.13
C ALA A 143 -0.95 -12.84 -7.06
N SER A 144 -0.59 -13.75 -6.14
CA SER A 144 -1.48 -14.20 -5.06
C SER A 144 -1.74 -13.12 -4.01
N CYS A 145 -0.76 -12.24 -3.74
CA CYS A 145 -0.95 -11.04 -2.90
C CYS A 145 -0.98 -9.77 -3.78
N HIS A 146 -0.04 -9.67 -4.73
CA HIS A 146 0.03 -8.54 -5.67
C HIS A 146 -0.98 -8.68 -6.82
N THR A 147 -2.26 -8.73 -6.46
CA THR A 147 -3.39 -8.97 -7.36
C THR A 147 -3.40 -7.97 -8.52
N PRO A 148 -3.22 -8.42 -9.78
CA PRO A 148 -2.95 -7.51 -10.89
C PRO A 148 -4.04 -6.50 -11.18
N LYS A 149 -5.31 -6.86 -11.03
CA LYS A 149 -6.45 -6.11 -11.56
C LYS A 149 -7.42 -5.75 -10.45
N GLN A 150 -7.89 -4.51 -10.47
CA GLN A 150 -8.95 -4.02 -9.56
C GLN A 150 -10.03 -3.30 -10.37
N LYS A 151 -11.27 -3.30 -9.86
CA LYS A 151 -12.40 -2.56 -10.43
C LYS A 151 -12.88 -1.50 -9.45
N MET A 152 -13.16 -0.31 -9.96
CA MET A 152 -13.48 0.84 -9.12
C MET A 152 -14.98 0.90 -8.91
N GLY A 153 -15.36 1.27 -7.70
CA GLY A 153 -16.72 1.59 -7.34
C GLY A 153 -17.22 2.85 -8.04
N ALA A 154 -18.48 3.18 -7.75
CA ALA A 154 -19.03 4.46 -8.14
C ALA A 154 -18.48 5.59 -7.25
N SER A 155 -18.35 6.78 -7.82
CA SER A 155 -18.01 7.98 -7.06
C SER A 155 -18.74 9.19 -7.65
N GLY A 156 -19.55 9.86 -6.82
CA GLY A 156 -20.14 11.15 -7.19
C GLY A 156 -19.13 12.30 -7.11
N ARG A 157 -18.18 12.22 -6.17
CA ARG A 157 -17.14 13.24 -5.97
C ARG A 157 -16.05 13.18 -7.05
N PHE A 158 -15.68 11.98 -7.49
CA PHE A 158 -14.66 11.77 -8.53
C PHE A 158 -15.19 10.88 -9.68
N PRO A 159 -16.14 11.36 -10.50
CA PRO A 159 -16.71 10.55 -11.59
C PRO A 159 -15.67 10.05 -12.60
N LEU A 160 -14.60 10.82 -12.83
CA LEU A 160 -13.52 10.42 -13.73
C LEU A 160 -12.72 9.22 -13.23
N LEU A 161 -12.67 8.97 -11.92
CA LEU A 161 -11.97 7.82 -11.33
C LEU A 161 -12.86 6.58 -11.17
N ALA A 162 -14.19 6.77 -11.25
CA ALA A 162 -15.18 5.74 -10.99
C ALA A 162 -15.26 4.70 -12.12
N GLN A 163 -15.67 3.48 -11.77
CA GLN A 163 -15.99 2.39 -12.72
C GLN A 163 -14.86 1.97 -13.68
N GLN A 164 -13.63 2.41 -13.43
CA GLN A 164 -12.47 2.01 -14.20
C GLN A 164 -12.01 0.60 -13.84
N THR A 165 -11.33 -0.06 -14.79
CA THR A 165 -10.47 -1.20 -14.50
C THR A 165 -9.03 -0.70 -14.48
N ILE A 166 -8.33 -0.94 -13.38
CA ILE A 166 -6.94 -0.53 -13.18
C ILE A 166 -6.08 -1.75 -12.92
N TYR A 167 -4.76 -1.53 -12.90
CA TYR A 167 -3.80 -2.59 -12.61
C TYR A 167 -2.73 -2.18 -11.59
N PRO A 168 -3.07 -2.12 -10.29
CA PRO A 168 -2.19 -1.67 -9.22
C PRO A 168 -1.30 -2.78 -8.68
N TYR A 169 -1.60 -4.06 -8.94
CA TYR A 169 -0.87 -5.20 -8.36
C TYR A 169 -0.89 -5.19 -6.83
N THR A 170 -2.10 -5.14 -6.26
CA THR A 170 -2.37 -5.18 -4.82
C THR A 170 -3.79 -5.67 -4.56
N ASP A 171 -3.99 -6.39 -3.48
CA ASP A 171 -5.27 -6.73 -2.87
C ASP A 171 -5.66 -5.82 -1.69
N LEU A 172 -4.75 -4.93 -1.26
CA LEU A 172 -4.85 -4.10 -0.06
C LEU A 172 -4.98 -4.87 1.26
N LEU A 173 -4.69 -6.17 1.28
CA LEU A 173 -4.77 -7.02 2.48
C LEU A 173 -3.47 -6.96 3.27
N LEU A 174 -3.56 -7.34 4.55
CA LEU A 174 -2.41 -7.61 5.40
C LEU A 174 -1.93 -9.05 5.18
N HIS A 175 -0.62 -9.21 5.08
CA HIS A 175 0.06 -10.50 4.92
C HIS A 175 1.24 -10.62 5.89
N ASP A 176 1.46 -11.81 6.43
CA ASP A 176 2.67 -12.12 7.20
C ASP A 176 3.89 -12.18 6.26
N MET A 177 4.80 -11.20 6.40
CA MET A 177 6.04 -11.11 5.62
C MET A 177 7.23 -11.80 6.29
N GLY A 178 7.00 -12.46 7.42
CA GLY A 178 7.93 -13.24 8.22
C GLY A 178 8.81 -12.41 9.15
N LYS A 179 9.46 -13.10 10.10
CA LYS A 179 10.38 -12.52 11.11
C LYS A 179 11.46 -11.59 10.56
N GLY A 180 11.84 -11.74 9.29
CA GLY A 180 12.85 -10.89 8.67
C GLY A 180 12.36 -9.46 8.51
N LEU A 181 11.05 -9.27 8.32
CA LEU A 181 10.39 -7.99 8.10
C LEU A 181 9.48 -7.60 9.28
N ASP A 182 9.70 -8.18 10.45
CA ASP A 182 9.04 -7.79 11.69
C ASP A 182 9.71 -6.54 12.28
N ASP A 183 8.95 -5.46 12.46
CA ASP A 183 9.44 -4.20 13.06
C ASP A 183 9.26 -4.14 14.58
N GLY A 184 8.64 -5.17 15.19
CA GLY A 184 8.31 -5.21 16.61
C GLY A 184 7.19 -4.26 17.05
N VAL A 185 6.52 -3.56 16.13
CA VAL A 185 5.50 -2.57 16.43
C VAL A 185 4.13 -3.03 15.92
N LYS A 186 3.24 -3.34 16.85
CA LYS A 186 1.83 -3.60 16.53
C LYS A 186 1.10 -2.29 16.26
N GLU A 187 0.37 -2.19 15.15
CA GLU A 187 -0.47 -1.03 14.85
C GLU A 187 -1.95 -1.43 14.87
N LYS A 188 -2.66 -1.02 15.93
CA LYS A 188 -4.03 -1.46 16.22
C LYS A 188 -4.09 -2.99 16.31
N ASN A 189 -4.76 -3.68 15.37
CA ASN A 189 -4.78 -5.13 15.30
C ASN A 189 -4.00 -5.69 14.12
N ALA A 190 -3.15 -4.91 13.45
CA ALA A 190 -2.09 -5.43 12.58
C ALA A 190 -0.88 -5.82 13.43
N GLU A 191 -0.48 -7.09 13.36
CA GLU A 191 0.71 -7.60 14.03
C GLU A 191 1.98 -6.97 13.41
N SER A 192 3.08 -7.05 14.16
CA SER A 192 4.31 -6.36 13.80
C SER A 192 5.00 -6.88 12.53
N TYR A 193 4.78 -8.15 12.20
CA TYR A 193 5.25 -8.82 10.99
C TYR A 193 4.28 -8.73 9.80
N GLU A 194 3.09 -8.18 10.00
CA GLU A 194 2.09 -8.04 8.95
C GLU A 194 2.23 -6.72 8.21
N TRP A 195 2.15 -6.77 6.88
CA TRP A 195 2.23 -5.60 6.03
C TRP A 195 1.14 -5.62 4.98
N ARG A 196 0.62 -4.44 4.67
CA ARG A 196 -0.32 -4.28 3.56
C ARG A 196 0.43 -4.47 2.25
N THR A 197 -0.11 -5.27 1.32
CA THR A 197 0.45 -5.38 -0.03
C THR A 197 0.50 -4.00 -0.70
N PRO A 198 1.68 -3.38 -0.95
CA PRO A 198 1.73 -2.10 -1.63
C PRO A 198 1.39 -2.27 -3.12
N PRO A 199 0.72 -1.28 -3.77
CA PRO A 199 0.58 -1.29 -5.22
C PRO A 199 1.96 -1.25 -5.89
N LEU A 200 2.18 -2.06 -6.93
CA LEU A 200 3.44 -2.10 -7.69
C LEU A 200 3.43 -1.24 -8.96
N TRP A 201 2.33 -0.57 -9.30
CA TRP A 201 2.37 0.40 -10.39
C TRP A 201 3.46 1.45 -10.15
N GLY A 202 4.14 1.90 -11.19
CA GLY A 202 5.25 2.83 -11.08
C GLY A 202 6.48 2.32 -10.33
N ILE A 203 6.55 1.05 -9.90
CA ILE A 203 7.73 0.52 -9.19
C ILE A 203 8.97 0.54 -10.08
N GLY A 204 8.80 0.33 -11.39
CA GLY A 204 9.88 0.44 -12.36
C GLY A 204 10.42 1.85 -12.54
N ILE A 205 9.68 2.87 -12.09
CA ILE A 205 10.15 4.27 -12.06
C ILE A 205 11.09 4.46 -10.89
N VAL A 206 10.68 4.00 -9.72
CA VAL A 206 11.50 4.05 -8.50
C VAL A 206 12.79 3.27 -8.72
N ALA A 207 12.71 2.08 -9.31
CA ALA A 207 13.89 1.23 -9.55
C ALA A 207 14.94 1.82 -10.51
N ARG A 208 14.65 2.93 -11.21
CA ARG A 208 15.64 3.64 -12.03
C ARG A 208 16.53 4.57 -11.22
N ASP A 209 16.09 4.96 -10.03
CA ASP A 209 16.91 5.75 -9.13
C ASP A 209 17.98 4.85 -8.50
N GLN A 210 19.25 5.28 -8.55
CA GLN A 210 20.35 4.53 -7.96
C GLN A 210 20.28 4.54 -6.42
N GLU A 211 19.59 5.51 -5.84
CA GLU A 211 19.35 5.62 -4.40
C GLU A 211 18.04 4.97 -3.96
N ALA A 212 17.32 4.32 -4.88
CA ALA A 212 16.06 3.65 -4.58
C ALA A 212 16.20 2.67 -3.40
N ARG A 213 15.20 2.70 -2.52
CA ARG A 213 15.06 1.76 -1.42
C ARG A 213 13.65 1.17 -1.42
N PHE A 214 13.56 -0.11 -1.11
CA PHE A 214 12.31 -0.89 -1.12
C PHE A 214 12.02 -1.50 0.24
N LEU A 215 10.78 -1.96 0.42
CA LEU A 215 10.20 -2.42 1.69
C LEU A 215 9.97 -1.26 2.67
N HIS A 216 9.27 -1.54 3.77
CA HIS A 216 8.81 -0.52 4.73
C HIS A 216 9.98 0.27 5.36
N ASP A 217 11.08 -0.42 5.64
CA ASP A 217 12.28 0.12 6.29
C ASP A 217 13.37 0.53 5.29
N GLY A 218 13.16 0.32 4.00
CA GLY A 218 14.12 0.69 2.97
C GLY A 218 15.39 -0.16 2.95
N ARG A 219 15.41 -1.36 3.54
CA ARG A 219 16.63 -2.19 3.57
C ARG A 219 17.10 -2.63 2.18
N ALA A 220 16.16 -2.84 1.24
CA ALA A 220 16.48 -3.43 -0.05
C ALA A 220 16.86 -2.33 -1.05
N SER A 221 17.98 -2.51 -1.74
CA SER A 221 18.53 -1.58 -2.73
C SER A 221 18.13 -1.88 -4.17
N SER A 222 17.48 -3.02 -4.41
CA SER A 222 17.03 -3.44 -5.74
C SER A 222 15.73 -4.26 -5.66
N LEU A 223 15.03 -4.40 -6.79
CA LEU A 223 13.85 -5.26 -6.89
C LEU A 223 14.18 -6.73 -6.57
N THR A 224 15.32 -7.22 -7.05
CA THR A 224 15.78 -8.58 -6.73
C THR A 224 15.99 -8.75 -5.23
N GLU A 225 16.66 -7.79 -4.58
CA GLU A 225 16.86 -7.85 -3.14
C GLU A 225 15.53 -7.80 -2.38
N ALA A 226 14.61 -6.92 -2.80
CA ALA A 226 13.27 -6.83 -2.22
C ALA A 226 12.52 -8.18 -2.32
N ILE A 227 12.54 -8.84 -3.49
CA ILE A 227 11.95 -10.17 -3.69
C ILE A 227 12.59 -11.20 -2.74
N LEU A 228 13.91 -11.15 -2.56
CA LEU A 228 14.64 -12.10 -1.70
C LEU A 228 14.43 -11.86 -0.20
N TRP A 229 13.94 -10.69 0.19
CA TRP A 229 13.54 -10.39 1.58
C TRP A 229 12.14 -10.88 1.94
N HIS A 230 11.28 -11.19 0.95
CA HIS A 230 9.95 -11.73 1.23
C HIS A 230 10.06 -13.07 1.97
N GLY A 231 9.50 -13.14 3.18
CA GLY A 231 9.39 -14.36 3.98
C GLY A 231 7.91 -14.64 4.29
N GLY A 232 7.66 -15.36 5.39
CA GLY A 232 6.30 -15.67 5.85
C GLY A 232 5.51 -16.38 4.76
N GLU A 233 4.33 -15.86 4.42
CA GLU A 233 3.44 -16.37 3.37
C GLU A 233 4.12 -16.43 1.99
N ALA A 234 5.06 -15.51 1.73
CA ALA A 234 5.75 -15.41 0.45
C ALA A 234 7.04 -16.27 0.35
N GLU A 235 7.36 -17.09 1.36
CA GLU A 235 8.59 -17.91 1.37
C GLU A 235 8.64 -18.89 0.17
N SER A 236 7.49 -19.49 -0.17
CA SER A 236 7.39 -20.39 -1.31
C SER A 236 7.58 -19.65 -2.65
N THR A 237 6.99 -18.46 -2.78
CA THR A 237 7.13 -17.55 -3.93
C THR A 237 8.57 -17.10 -4.12
N LYS A 238 9.25 -16.66 -3.04
CA LYS A 238 10.69 -16.34 -3.07
C LYS A 238 11.53 -17.52 -3.54
N THR A 239 11.24 -18.73 -3.04
CA THR A 239 11.98 -19.94 -3.42
C THR A 239 11.80 -20.25 -4.90
N ARG A 240 10.57 -20.17 -5.44
CA ARG A 240 10.30 -20.35 -6.87
C ARG A 240 11.03 -19.31 -7.72
N PHE A 241 11.05 -18.04 -7.31
CA PHE A 241 11.83 -16.99 -7.98
C PHE A 241 13.32 -17.34 -8.05
N ARG A 242 13.92 -17.78 -6.93
CA ARG A 242 15.34 -18.19 -6.88
C ARG A 242 15.66 -19.37 -7.80
N GLN A 243 14.71 -20.26 -8.01
CA GLN A 243 14.87 -21.45 -8.86
C GLN A 243 14.66 -21.18 -10.35
N LEU A 244 14.10 -20.01 -10.72
CA LEU A 244 13.99 -19.63 -12.12
C LEU A 244 15.38 -19.55 -12.78
N PRO A 245 15.53 -19.99 -14.04
CA PRO A 245 16.70 -19.67 -14.86
C PRO A 245 16.93 -18.15 -14.89
N THR A 246 18.19 -17.73 -14.96
CA THR A 246 18.57 -16.31 -14.97
C THR A 246 17.82 -15.49 -16.03
N THR A 247 17.59 -16.07 -17.21
CA THR A 247 16.82 -15.42 -18.29
C THR A 247 15.36 -15.18 -17.92
N GLN A 248 14.73 -16.09 -17.17
CA GLN A 248 13.36 -15.91 -16.68
C GLN A 248 13.31 -14.92 -15.52
N GLN A 249 14.29 -14.91 -14.61
CA GLN A 249 14.41 -13.87 -13.58
C GLN A 249 14.50 -12.48 -14.21
N GLN A 250 15.37 -12.31 -15.23
CA GLN A 250 15.49 -11.06 -15.98
C GLN A 250 14.18 -10.69 -16.69
N THR A 251 13.47 -11.65 -17.26
CA THR A 251 12.18 -11.41 -17.92
C THR A 251 11.11 -10.92 -16.92
N LEU A 252 11.05 -11.50 -15.73
CA LEU A 252 10.18 -11.04 -14.64
C LEU A 252 10.57 -9.64 -14.18
N LEU A 253 11.86 -9.38 -13.98
CA LEU A 253 12.37 -8.06 -13.60
C LEU A 253 12.10 -7.01 -14.69
N SER A 254 12.17 -7.36 -15.98
CA SER A 254 11.78 -6.46 -17.07
C SER A 254 10.31 -6.09 -17.02
N PHE A 255 9.44 -7.02 -16.63
CA PHE A 255 8.03 -6.74 -16.37
C PHE A 255 7.85 -5.79 -15.19
N LEU A 256 8.49 -6.04 -14.05
CA LEU A 256 8.44 -5.13 -12.89
C LEU A 256 8.97 -3.72 -13.21
N ASN A 257 10.03 -3.63 -14.03
CA ASN A 257 10.57 -2.35 -14.51
C ASN A 257 9.64 -1.63 -15.51
N GLY A 258 8.70 -2.36 -16.10
CA GLY A 258 7.74 -1.85 -17.08
C GLY A 258 6.40 -1.43 -16.48
N ILE A 259 6.11 -1.79 -15.22
CA ILE A 259 4.86 -1.44 -14.52
C ILE A 259 4.99 -0.23 -13.61
#